data_AF-A0AAV1M6F0-F1
#
_entry.id   AF-A0AAV1M6F0-F1
#
_cell.length_a   1.000
_cell.length_b   1.000
_cell.length_c   1.000
_cell.angle_alpha   90.00
_cell.angle_beta   90.00
_cell.angle_gamma   90.00
#
_symmetry.space_group_name_H-M   'P 1'
#
loop_
_entity.id
_entity.type
_entity.pdbx_description
1 polymer ?
#
loop_
_entity_poly.entity_id
_entity_poly.type
_entity_poly.pdbx_seq_one_letter_code
_entity_poly.pdbx_strand_id
1 'polypeptide(L)'
;MFQYYIKIVPTMYVKLDNTVLYTNQFSVTRHQKSVSNINSESGMPGAFFSYELSPLMVKYTEKERSIGHFATNVCAIVGGVFTVAGIIDALLYHSLNTFQNKMMLGKAG
;
A
#
# COMPACT_ATOMS: atom_id res chain seq x y z
N MET A 1 41.05 1.38 -7.58
CA MET A 1 40.21 0.20 -7.90
C MET A 1 38.75 0.56 -7.74
N PHE A 2 37.92 0.28 -8.75
CA PHE A 2 36.48 0.43 -8.68
C PHE A 2 35.84 -0.93 -8.78
N GLN A 3 34.95 -1.28 -7.86
CA GLN A 3 34.26 -2.56 -7.85
C GLN A 3 32.76 -2.33 -7.78
N TYR A 4 32.03 -2.94 -8.70
CA TYR A 4 30.59 -2.87 -8.83
C TYR A 4 30.02 -4.26 -8.56
N TYR A 5 29.25 -4.38 -7.50
CA TYR A 5 28.47 -5.58 -7.19
C TYR A 5 27.05 -5.36 -7.70
N ILE A 6 26.68 -6.10 -8.73
CA ILE A 6 25.39 -6.03 -9.41
C ILE A 6 24.58 -7.25 -8.99
N LYS A 7 23.54 -7.01 -8.18
CA LYS A 7 22.60 -8.05 -7.77
C LYS A 7 21.38 -8.00 -8.67
N ILE A 8 21.13 -9.08 -9.40
CA ILE A 8 19.99 -9.21 -10.33
C ILE A 8 18.89 -10.00 -9.65
N VAL A 9 17.67 -9.46 -9.63
CA VAL A 9 16.47 -10.10 -9.08
C VAL A 9 15.50 -10.36 -10.23
N PRO A 10 15.22 -11.63 -10.59
CA PRO A 10 14.25 -11.93 -11.62
C PRO A 10 12.84 -11.53 -11.16
N THR A 11 12.07 -10.95 -12.08
CA THR A 11 10.71 -10.49 -11.82
C THR A 11 9.75 -10.96 -12.90
N MET A 12 8.54 -11.29 -12.48
CA MET A 12 7.48 -11.76 -13.36
C MET A 12 6.22 -10.93 -13.15
N TYR A 13 5.72 -10.33 -14.23
CA TYR A 13 4.47 -9.58 -14.25
C TYR A 13 3.39 -10.40 -14.94
N VAL A 14 2.35 -10.75 -14.19
CA VAL A 14 1.14 -11.40 -14.71
C VAL A 14 0.06 -10.32 -14.83
N LYS A 15 -0.29 -9.96 -16.06
CA LYS A 15 -1.35 -8.98 -16.35
C LYS A 15 -2.73 -9.64 -16.27
N LEU A 16 -3.76 -8.80 -16.30
CA LEU A 16 -5.17 -9.18 -16.33
C LEU A 16 -5.54 -10.10 -17.50
N ASP A 17 -4.92 -9.89 -18.67
CA ASP A 17 -5.11 -10.70 -19.88
C ASP A 17 -4.32 -12.03 -19.85
N ASN A 18 -3.91 -12.49 -18.67
CA ASN A 18 -3.03 -13.64 -18.46
C ASN A 18 -1.67 -13.59 -19.19
N THR A 19 -1.33 -12.48 -19.85
CA THR A 19 0.00 -12.32 -20.46
C THR A 19 1.06 -12.25 -19.37
N VAL A 20 2.10 -13.08 -19.50
CA VAL A 20 3.22 -13.14 -18.58
C VAL A 20 4.41 -12.40 -19.19
N LEU A 21 4.95 -11.43 -18.45
CA LEU A 21 6.12 -10.66 -18.85
C LEU A 21 7.26 -10.90 -17.88
N TYR A 22 8.36 -11.44 -18.39
CA TYR A 22 9.58 -11.72 -17.64
C TYR A 22 10.52 -10.53 -17.74
N THR A 23 10.93 -10.00 -16.58
CA THR A 23 11.85 -8.88 -16.45
C THR A 23 12.90 -9.19 -15.39
N ASN A 24 13.93 -8.35 -15.32
CA ASN A 24 14.96 -8.45 -14.30
C ASN A 24 15.13 -7.06 -13.67
N GLN A 25 15.00 -7.00 -12.35
CA GLN A 25 15.40 -5.83 -11.59
C GLN A 25 16.86 -5.98 -11.19
N PHE A 26 17.58 -4.87 -11.01
CA PHE A 26 18.96 -4.91 -10.57
C PHE A 26 19.23 -3.84 -9.51
N SER A 27 20.15 -4.16 -8.60
CA SER A 27 20.69 -3.22 -7.61
C SER A 27 22.21 -3.23 -7.68
N VAL A 28 22.83 -2.06 -7.55
CA VAL A 28 24.28 -1.90 -7.72
C VAL A 28 24.88 -1.32 -6.45
N THR A 29 25.87 -2.01 -5.89
CA THR A 29 26.70 -1.52 -4.79
C THR A 29 28.10 -1.20 -5.32
N ARG A 30 28.57 0.04 -5.15
CA ARG A 30 29.88 0.49 -5.61
C ARG A 30 30.86 0.58 -4.45
N HIS A 31 32.04 -0.01 -4.62
CA HIS A 31 33.17 0.14 -3.72
C HIS A 31 34.33 0.80 -4.47
N GLN A 32 34.96 1.79 -3.83
CA GLN A 32 36.10 2.51 -4.39
C GLN A 32 37.25 2.47 -3.40
N LYS A 33 38.42 2.00 -3.85
CA LYS A 33 39.64 1.94 -3.06
C LYS A 33 40.76 2.68 -3.78
N SER A 34 41.45 3.59 -3.08
CA SER A 34 42.68 4.22 -3.57
C SER A 34 43.81 3.20 -3.50
N VAL A 35 44.49 2.98 -4.63
CA VAL A 35 45.67 2.12 -4.70
C VAL A 35 46.88 3.02 -4.49
N SER A 36 47.50 2.94 -3.31
CA SER A 36 48.72 3.68 -2.97
C SER A 36 49.93 2.72 -3.02
N ASN A 37 50.97 3.09 -3.76
CA ASN A 37 52.16 2.26 -4.01
C ASN A 37 53.08 2.06 -2.79
N ILE A 38 52.74 2.57 -1.60
CA ILE A 38 53.68 2.71 -0.48
C ILE A 38 53.54 1.59 0.56
N ASN A 39 52.37 0.95 0.71
CA ASN A 39 52.16 -0.10 1.71
C ASN A 39 51.29 -1.22 1.12
N SER A 40 51.92 -2.28 0.62
CA SER A 40 51.48 -3.69 0.50
C SER A 40 50.09 -4.07 -0.04
N GLU A 41 49.16 -3.16 -0.31
CA GLU A 41 47.88 -3.45 -0.95
C GLU A 41 47.97 -3.12 -2.44
N SER A 42 48.76 -3.94 -3.13
CA SER A 42 48.89 -3.93 -4.59
C SER A 42 47.62 -4.51 -5.22
N GLY A 43 46.56 -3.72 -5.26
CA GLY A 43 45.37 -4.01 -6.06
C GLY A 43 45.58 -3.52 -7.49
N MET A 44 45.35 -4.37 -8.49
CA MET A 44 45.40 -3.94 -9.90
C MET A 44 44.38 -2.80 -10.11
N PRO A 45 44.79 -1.62 -10.62
CA PRO A 45 43.84 -0.57 -10.94
C PRO A 45 42.96 -1.02 -12.10
N GLY A 46 41.65 -1.05 -11.87
CA GLY A 46 40.65 -1.45 -12.85
C GLY A 46 39.23 -1.21 -12.36
N ALA A 47 38.28 -1.39 -13.28
CA ALA A 47 36.85 -1.45 -12.99
C ALA A 47 36.40 -2.92 -13.03
N PHE A 48 35.96 -3.45 -11.90
CA PHE A 48 35.51 -4.82 -11.75
C PHE A 48 33.99 -4.85 -11.62
N PHE A 49 33.32 -5.67 -12.42
CA PHE A 49 31.87 -5.86 -12.38
C PHE A 49 31.58 -7.30 -11.97
N SER A 50 30.97 -7.49 -10.80
CA SER A 50 30.54 -8.79 -10.29
C SER A 50 29.03 -8.90 -10.41
N TYR A 51 28.54 -9.95 -11.08
CA TYR A 51 27.12 -10.21 -11.26
C TYR A 51 26.68 -11.37 -10.38
N GLU A 52 25.67 -11.15 -9.55
CA GLU A 52 25.10 -12.19 -8.69
C GLU A 52 23.59 -12.28 -8.95
N LEU A 53 23.12 -13.48 -9.31
CA LEU A 53 21.70 -13.77 -9.49
C LEU A 53 21.08 -14.12 -8.14
N SER A 54 20.04 -13.38 -7.76
CA SER A 54 19.26 -13.69 -6.57
C SER A 54 18.48 -15.00 -6.77
N PRO A 55 18.49 -15.92 -5.79
CA PRO A 55 17.70 -17.15 -5.85
C PRO A 55 16.19 -16.89 -5.65
N LEU A 56 15.81 -15.66 -5.30
CA LEU A 56 14.41 -15.24 -5.11
C LEU A 56 13.89 -14.54 -6.36
N MET A 57 12.69 -14.94 -6.81
CA MET A 57 11.95 -14.29 -7.89
C MET A 57 10.72 -13.56 -7.35
N VAL A 58 10.50 -12.31 -7.79
CA VAL A 58 9.32 -11.52 -7.40
C VAL A 58 8.22 -11.69 -8.44
N LYS A 59 7.03 -12.12 -8.01
CA LYS A 59 5.85 -12.27 -8.86
C LYS A 59 4.83 -11.16 -8.56
N TYR A 60 4.61 -10.27 -9.52
CA TYR A 60 3.52 -9.29 -9.51
C TYR A 60 2.33 -9.88 -10.25
N THR A 61 1.19 -9.98 -9.58
CA THR A 61 -0.08 -10.42 -10.17
C THR A 61 -1.06 -9.27 -10.10
N GLU A 62 -1.46 -8.76 -11.26
CA GLU A 62 -2.53 -7.79 -11.37
C GLU A 62 -3.86 -8.49 -11.10
N LYS A 63 -4.69 -7.90 -10.22
CA LYS A 63 -6.02 -8.42 -9.90
C LYS A 63 -7.04 -7.32 -10.18
N GLU A 64 -8.13 -7.67 -10.84
CA GLU A 64 -9.25 -6.75 -11.00
C GLU A 64 -9.86 -6.44 -9.64
N ARG A 65 -10.18 -5.17 -9.41
CA ARG A 65 -11.05 -4.80 -8.30
C ARG A 65 -12.49 -5.07 -8.71
N SER A 66 -13.19 -5.90 -7.94
CA SER A 66 -14.59 -6.20 -8.20
C SER A 66 -15.45 -4.94 -8.06
N ILE A 67 -16.20 -4.61 -9.11
CA ILE A 67 -17.23 -3.55 -9.09
C ILE A 67 -18.31 -3.88 -8.03
N GLY A 68 -18.50 -5.16 -7.73
CA GLY A 68 -19.37 -5.61 -6.64
C GLY A 68 -18.96 -5.05 -5.28
N HIS A 69 -17.66 -5.04 -4.96
CA HIS A 69 -17.17 -4.43 -3.71
C HIS A 69 -17.47 -2.94 -3.65
N PHE A 70 -17.41 -2.24 -4.78
CA PHE A 70 -17.78 -0.83 -4.86
C PHE A 70 -19.27 -0.63 -4.60
N ALA A 71 -20.14 -1.41 -5.26
CA ALA A 71 -21.59 -1.32 -5.09
C ALA A 71 -22.01 -1.63 -3.64
N THR A 72 -21.44 -2.67 -3.02
CA THR A 72 -21.68 -3.00 -1.61
C THR A 72 -21.27 -1.86 -0.69
N ASN A 73 -20.10 -1.24 -0.93
CA ASN A 73 -19.64 -0.10 -0.13
C ASN A 73 -20.58 1.11 -0.25
N VAL A 74 -21.07 1.42 -1.46
CA VAL A 74 -22.02 2.52 -1.67
C VAL A 74 -23.34 2.24 -0.94
N CYS A 75 -23.88 1.03 -1.08
CA CYS A 75 -25.12 0.64 -0.39
C CYS A 75 -24.95 0.72 1.14
N ALA A 76 -23.83 0.27 1.68
CA ALA A 76 -23.54 0.34 3.11
C ALA A 76 -23.51 1.79 3.63
N ILE A 77 -22.91 2.71 2.88
CA ILE A 77 -22.85 4.13 3.26
C ILE A 77 -24.25 4.76 3.21
N VAL A 78 -24.99 4.56 2.11
CA VAL A 78 -26.33 5.15 1.94
C VAL A 78 -27.30 4.62 2.99
N GLY A 79 -27.33 3.30 3.20
CA GLY A 79 -28.15 2.67 4.23
C GLY A 79 -27.76 3.13 5.64
N GLY A 80 -26.46 3.22 5.94
CA GLY A 80 -25.97 3.71 7.21
C GLY A 80 -26.44 5.14 7.52
N VAL A 81 -26.28 6.06 6.56
CA VAL A 81 -26.72 7.46 6.72
C VAL A 81 -28.22 7.55 6.94
N PHE A 82 -29.02 6.81 6.16
CA PHE A 82 -30.48 6.84 6.30
C PHE A 82 -30.93 6.31 7.68
N THR A 83 -30.28 5.24 8.16
CA THR A 83 -30.57 4.64 9.48
C THR A 83 -30.24 5.61 10.61
N VAL A 84 -29.07 6.24 10.55
CA VAL A 84 -28.64 7.21 11.58
C VAL A 84 -29.54 8.45 11.58
N ALA A 85 -29.89 8.98 10.40
CA ALA A 85 -30.80 10.11 10.29
C ALA A 85 -32.19 9.80 10.88
N GLY A 86 -32.75 8.62 10.60
CA GLY A 86 -34.03 8.19 11.15
C GLY A 86 -34.01 8.03 12.67
N ILE A 87 -32.92 7.52 13.25
CA ILE A 87 -32.75 7.42 14.71
C ILE A 87 -32.73 8.81 15.34
N ILE A 88 -31.99 9.76 14.75
CA ILE A 88 -31.90 11.13 15.27
C ILE A 88 -33.27 11.82 15.22
N ASP A 89 -33.99 11.70 14.12
CA ASP A 89 -35.31 12.31 13.96
C ASP A 89 -36.33 11.74 14.97
N ALA A 90 -36.35 10.41 15.13
CA ALA A 90 -37.21 9.76 16.11
C ALA A 90 -36.90 10.17 17.56
N LEU A 91 -35.60 10.30 17.91
CA LEU A 91 -35.17 10.76 19.23
C LEU A 91 -35.56 12.22 19.48
N LEU A 92 -35.37 13.10 18.49
CA LEU A 92 -35.76 14.51 18.59
C LEU A 92 -37.27 14.67 18.74
N TYR A 93 -38.06 13.97 17.91
CA TYR A 93 -39.51 14.02 17.97
C TYR A 93 -40.04 13.53 19.31
N HIS A 94 -39.53 12.40 19.81
CA HIS A 94 -39.92 11.87 21.12
C HIS A 94 -39.53 12.82 22.26
N SER A 95 -38.31 13.38 22.22
CA SER A 95 -37.82 14.31 23.23
C SER A 95 -38.67 15.58 23.30
N LEU A 96 -38.98 16.19 22.15
CA LEU A 96 -39.81 17.40 22.07
C LEU A 96 -41.24 17.13 22.56
N ASN A 97 -41.84 16.02 22.13
CA ASN A 97 -43.21 15.69 22.49
C ASN A 97 -43.33 15.32 23.99
N THR A 98 -42.34 14.64 24.57
CA THR A 98 -42.30 14.38 26.02
C THR A 98 -42.05 15.65 26.83
N PHE A 99 -41.22 16.58 26.35
CA PHE A 99 -40.96 17.84 27.03
C PHE A 99 -42.18 18.77 27.01
N GLN A 100 -42.88 18.86 25.88
CA GLN A 100 -44.13 19.62 25.77
C GLN A 100 -45.23 19.04 26.67
N ASN A 101 -45.40 17.71 26.69
CA ASN A 101 -46.35 17.07 27.59
C ASN A 101 -45.99 17.29 29.08
N LYS A 102 -44.70 17.30 29.43
CA LYS A 102 -44.24 17.60 30.79
C LYS A 102 -44.45 19.07 31.18
N MET A 103 -44.28 20.02 30.24
CA MET A 103 -44.61 21.44 30.46
C MET A 103 -46.12 21.67 30.60
N MET A 104 -46.95 21.00 29.79
CA MET A 104 -48.41 21.12 29.86
C MET A 104 -49.00 20.49 31.13
N LEU A 105 -48.37 19.44 31.67
CA LEU A 105 -48.76 18.82 32.94
C LEU A 105 -48.37 19.65 34.18
N GLY A 106 -47.80 20.86 34.00
CA GLY A 106 -47.61 21.83 35.09
C GLY A 106 -46.62 21.42 36.18
N LYS A 107 -45.84 20.36 36.00
CA LYS A 107 -44.74 19.96 36.90
C LYS A 107 -43.40 20.52 36.43
N ALA A 108 -43.38 21.83 36.16
CA ALA A 108 -42.17 22.62 36.03
C ALA A 108 -42.13 23.61 37.18
N GLY A 109 -41.98 23.05 38.38
CA GLY A 109 -41.81 23.68 39.68
C GLY A 109 -41.25 22.63 40.61
#